data_AF-A0A9E3QD70-F1
#
_entry.id   AF-A0A9E3QD70-F1
#
_cell.length_a   1.000
_cell.length_b   1.000
_cell.length_c   1.000
_cell.angle_alpha   90.00
_cell.angle_beta   90.00
_cell.angle_gamma   90.00
#
_symmetry.space_group_name_H-M   'P 1'
#
loop_
_entity.id
_entity.type
_entity.pdbx_description
1 polymer ?
#
loop_
_entity_poly.entity_id
_entity_poly.type
_entity_poly.pdbx_seq_one_letter_code
_entity_poly.pdbx_strand_id
1 'polypeptide(L)' 'MVACAYCEQPLICEGCNAEYRPAGPEDYSALSWSEQPILCPACGAPLICKWCKTPYDGRPLDEESEGIE' A
#
# COMPACT_ATOMS: atom_id res chain seq x y z
N MET A 1 -9.86 -7.55 -9.81
CA MET A 1 -9.19 -7.85 -8.53
C MET A 1 -7.85 -7.17 -8.58
N VAL A 2 -7.52 -6.37 -7.58
CA VAL A 2 -6.23 -5.68 -7.52
C VAL A 2 -5.25 -6.58 -6.78
N ALA A 3 -4.10 -6.84 -7.40
CA ALA A 3 -3.00 -7.55 -6.78
C ALA A 3 -1.97 -6.55 -6.24
N CYS A 4 -1.28 -6.95 -5.19
CA CYS A 4 -0.14 -6.22 -4.65
C CYS A 4 0.98 -6.21 -5.69
N ALA A 5 1.56 -5.05 -5.98
CA ALA A 5 2.66 -4.93 -6.95
C ALA A 5 3.94 -5.67 -6.49
N TYR A 6 4.10 -5.91 -5.18
CA TYR A 6 5.28 -6.56 -4.61
C TYR A 6 5.19 -8.09 -4.55
N CYS A 7 4.02 -8.64 -4.21
CA CYS A 7 3.86 -10.07 -3.97
C CYS A 7 2.84 -10.75 -4.89
N GLU A 8 2.23 -9.99 -5.81
CA GLU A 8 1.22 -10.47 -6.79
C GLU A 8 0.00 -11.17 -6.15
N GLN A 9 -0.14 -11.08 -4.83
CA GLN A 9 -1.26 -11.60 -4.06
C GLN A 9 -2.42 -10.58 -4.03
N PRO A 10 -3.67 -11.02 -3.77
CA PRO A 10 -4.81 -10.11 -3.66
C PRO A 10 -4.54 -9.03 -2.61
N LEU A 11 -4.64 -7.77 -3.02
CA LEU A 11 -4.32 -6.64 -2.17
C LEU A 11 -5.43 -6.44 -1.15
N ILE A 12 -5.15 -6.82 0.09
CA ILE A 12 -6.06 -6.71 1.22
C ILE A 12 -5.44 -5.73 2.21
N CYS A 13 -6.21 -4.73 2.62
CA CYS A 13 -5.78 -3.79 3.65
C CYS A 13 -5.63 -4.51 4.98
N GLU A 14 -4.49 -4.36 5.64
CA GLU A 14 -4.25 -4.99 6.92
C GLU A 14 -5.17 -4.49 8.04
N GLY A 15 -5.37 -3.16 8.12
CA GLY A 15 -6.11 -2.54 9.22
C GLY A 15 -7.62 -2.83 9.22
N CYS A 16 -8.27 -2.83 8.05
CA CYS A 16 -9.70 -3.14 7.94
C CYS A 16 -9.99 -4.54 7.38
N ASN A 17 -8.95 -5.27 6.98
CA ASN A 17 -9.04 -6.59 6.38
C ASN A 17 -9.93 -6.65 5.11
N ALA A 18 -10.22 -5.52 4.48
CA ALA A 18 -11.02 -5.42 3.27
C ALA A 18 -10.16 -5.49 2.01
N GLU A 19 -10.71 -6.07 0.95
CA GLU A 19 -10.10 -6.04 -0.39
C GLU A 19 -9.97 -4.59 -0.87
N TYR A 20 -8.78 -4.22 -1.30
CA TYR A 20 -8.54 -2.88 -1.84
C TYR A 20 -9.23 -2.73 -3.20
N ARG A 21 -10.03 -1.67 -3.34
CA ARG A 21 -10.70 -1.29 -4.58
C ARG A 21 -10.36 0.16 -4.92
N PRO A 22 -9.50 0.41 -5.91
CA PRO A 22 -9.15 1.77 -6.31
C PRO A 22 -10.41 2.51 -6.78
N ALA A 23 -10.55 3.77 -6.36
CA ALA A 23 -11.68 4.60 -6.75
C ALA A 23 -11.55 5.11 -8.20
N GLY A 24 -10.32 5.28 -8.68
CA GLY A 24 -10.01 5.70 -10.05
C GLY A 24 -8.73 5.06 -10.62
N PRO A 25 -8.41 5.37 -11.89
CA PRO A 25 -7.20 4.88 -12.56
C PRO A 25 -5.90 5.46 -11.95
N GLU A 26 -5.97 6.61 -11.30
CA GLU A 26 -4.82 7.24 -10.63
C GLU A 26 -4.35 6.40 -9.43
N ASP A 27 -5.28 5.99 -8.56
CA ASP A 27 -5.01 5.05 -7.45
C ASP A 27 -4.43 3.71 -7.94
N TYR A 28 -4.96 3.20 -9.06
CA TYR A 28 -4.43 1.97 -9.66
C TYR A 28 -3.00 2.16 -10.17
N SER A 29 -2.70 3.33 -10.75
CA SER A 29 -1.36 3.66 -11.25
C SER A 29 -0.37 3.87 -10.10
N ALA A 30 -0.81 4.45 -8.97
CA ALA A 30 -0.01 4.60 -7.76
C ALA A 30 0.41 3.26 -7.14
N LEU A 31 -0.33 2.17 -7.36
CA LEU A 31 0.14 0.84 -6.95
C LEU A 31 1.40 0.41 -7.71
N SER A 32 1.52 0.85 -8.97
CA SER A 32 2.73 0.65 -9.78
C SER A 32 3.80 1.71 -9.49
N TRP A 33 3.41 2.87 -8.96
CA TRP A 33 4.28 4.00 -8.63
C TRP A 33 4.22 4.31 -7.13
N SER A 34 5.18 3.76 -6.40
CA SER A 34 5.34 3.88 -4.94
C SER A 34 5.67 5.29 -4.42
N GLU A 35 5.55 6.33 -5.24
CA GLU A 35 5.82 7.73 -4.86
C GLU A 35 4.60 8.45 -4.29
N GLN A 36 3.38 7.93 -4.52
CA GLN A 36 2.16 8.49 -3.94
C GLN A 36 1.63 7.64 -2.79
N PRO A 37 1.29 8.25 -1.63
CA PRO A 37 0.61 7.55 -0.56
C PRO A 37 -0.80 7.14 -1.01
N ILE A 38 -1.10 5.86 -0.83
CA ILE A 38 -2.40 5.28 -1.13
C ILE A 38 -3.13 5.07 0.20
N LEU A 39 -4.31 5.66 0.30
CA LEU A 39 -5.20 5.44 1.44
C LEU A 39 -6.20 4.34 1.10
N CYS A 40 -6.51 3.51 2.07
CA CYS A 40 -7.57 2.52 1.91
C CYS A 40 -8.93 3.24 1.84
N PRO A 41 -9.72 3.08 0.77
CA PRO A 41 -11.02 3.75 0.66
C PRO A 41 -12.06 3.22 1.65
N ALA A 42 -11.81 2.07 2.28
CA ALA A 42 -12.71 1.51 3.29
C ALA A 42 -12.49 2.11 4.69
N CYS A 43 -11.24 2.38 5.10
CA CYS A 43 -10.92 2.87 6.44
C CYS A 43 -10.23 4.24 6.49
N GLY A 44 -9.76 4.77 5.36
CA GLY A 44 -9.04 6.04 5.27
C GLY A 44 -7.60 6.00 5.81
N ALA A 45 -7.11 4.84 6.25
CA ALA A 45 -5.74 4.65 6.73
C ALA A 45 -4.77 4.35 5.57
N PRO A 46 -3.45 4.54 5.73
CA PRO A 46 -2.46 4.13 4.73
C PRO A 46 -2.65 2.65 4.38
N LEU A 47 -2.68 2.36 3.08
CA LEU A 47 -2.91 1.03 2.59
C LEU A 47 -1.68 0.17 2.91
N ILE A 48 -1.89 -0.90 3.68
CA ILE A 48 -0.85 -1.86 4.01
C ILE A 48 -1.29 -3.21 3.49
N CYS A 49 -0.46 -3.86 2.67
CA CYS A 49 -0.78 -5.19 2.17
C CYS A 49 -0.76 -6.20 3.33
N LYS A 50 -1.84 -6.95 3.53
CA LYS A 50 -1.93 -7.97 4.58
C LYS A 50 -0.87 -9.09 4.42
N TRP A 51 -0.48 -9.40 3.18
CA TRP A 51 0.41 -10.52 2.86
C TRP A 51 1.88 -10.20 3.10
N CYS A 52 2.40 -9.17 2.43
CA CYS A 52 3.80 -8.76 2.53
C CYS A 52 4.04 -7.64 3.55
N LYS A 53 2.97 -7.11 4.17
CA LYS A 53 3.01 -5.98 5.12
C LYS A 53 3.64 -4.71 4.54
N THR A 54 3.81 -4.63 3.22
CA THR A 54 4.31 -3.44 2.54
C THR A 54 3.30 -2.30 2.69
N PRO A 55 3.71 -1.18 3.30
CA PRO A 55 2.90 0.02 3.33
C PRO A 55 3.02 0.75 1.98
N TYR A 56 1.89 1.26 1.50
CA TYR A 56 1.79 2.14 0.33
C TYR A 56 1.66 3.58 0.80
N ASP A 57 2.60 4.04 1.63
CA ASP A 57 2.61 5.39 2.21
C ASP A 57 3.45 6.38 1.39
N GLY A 58 3.88 5.99 0.19
CA GLY A 58 4.68 6.85 -0.70
C GLY A 58 6.14 6.99 -0.29
N ARG A 59 6.56 6.32 0.79
CA ARG A 59 7.97 6.26 1.19
C ARG A 59 8.66 5.06 0.54
N PRO A 60 9.87 5.24 -0.01
CA PRO A 60 10.70 4.10 -0.35
C PRO A 60 10.98 3.30 0.92
N LEU A 61 10.93 1.97 0.83
CA LEU A 61 11.24 1.04 1.94
C LEU A 61 12.70 1.11 2.44
N ASP A 62 13.46 2.15 2.06
CA ASP A 62 14.90 2.30 2.33
C ASP A 62 15.21 3.30 3.46
N GLU A 63 14.21 3.67 4.28
CA GLU A 63 14.42 4.49 5.49
C GLU A 63 14.19 3.66 6.76
N GLU A 64 14.94 2.55 6.89
CA GLU A 64 15.32 2.04 8.21
C GLU A 64 16.84 1.96 8.27
N SER A 65 17.49 3.11 8.48
CA SER A 65 18.61 3.30 9.43
C SER A 65 19.23 4.69 9.27
N GLU A 66 18.75 5.67 10.04
CA GLU A 66 19.70 6.58 10.70
C GLU A 66 19.61 6.26 12.19
N GLY A 67 20.46 5.33 12.60
CA GLY A 67 20.79 5.14 14.00
C GLY A 67 21.72 6.24 14.51
N ILE A 68 21.99 6.12 15.83
CA ILE A 68 23.01 6.82 16.63
C ILE A 68 22.51 8.24 17.02
N GLU A 69 22.29 8.57 18.30
CA GLU A 69 23.19 8.51 19.47
C GLU A 69 22.47 8.19 20.80
#